data_AF-G7I5M2-F1
#
_entry.id   AF-G7I5M2-F1
#
_cell.length_a   1.000
_cell.length_b   1.000
_cell.length_c   1.000
_cell.angle_alpha   90.00
_cell.angle_beta   90.00
_cell.angle_gamma   90.00
#
_symmetry.space_group_name_H-M   'P 1'
#
loop_
_entity.id
_entity.type
_entity.pdbx_description
1 polymer ?
#
loop_
_entity_poly.entity_id
_entity_poly.type
_entity_poly.pdbx_seq_one_letter_code
_entity_poly.pdbx_strand_id
1 'polypeptide(L)' 'MYMFEPRLQRPSVRRDGWLEIEMGEFFNSGKCEEVQMNVMEIKGGWKSGLFLEGI' A
#
# COMPACT_ATOMS: atom_id res chain seq x y z
N MET A 1 -14.41 21.93 3.13
CA MET A 1 -13.58 20.89 3.76
C MET A 1 -14.30 19.55 3.57
N TYR A 2 -14.20 18.95 2.39
CA TYR A 2 -14.77 17.63 2.15
C TYR A 2 -13.68 16.62 2.39
N MET A 3 -13.86 15.78 3.42
CA MET A 3 -13.11 14.54 3.55
C MET A 3 -13.49 13.68 2.35
N PHE A 4 -12.59 13.55 1.38
CA PHE A 4 -12.66 12.45 0.44
C PHE A 4 -12.34 11.22 1.29
N GLU A 5 -13.36 10.43 1.65
CA GLU A 5 -13.12 9.06 2.09
C GLU A 5 -12.86 8.29 0.79
N PRO A 6 -11.59 8.04 0.38
CA PRO A 6 -11.36 7.13 -0.73
C PRO A 6 -12.08 5.83 -0.35
N ARG A 7 -12.90 5.30 -1.27
CA ARG A 7 -13.53 3.99 -1.08
C ARG A 7 -12.46 3.05 -0.58
N LEU A 8 -12.59 2.58 0.66
CA LEU A 8 -11.56 1.78 1.30
C LEU A 8 -11.41 0.50 0.46
N GLN A 9 -10.38 0.45 -0.39
CA GLN A 9 -10.12 -0.75 -1.17
C GLN A 9 -9.82 -1.87 -0.18
N ARG A 10 -10.51 -3.00 -0.34
CA ARG A 10 -10.24 -4.18 0.47
C ARG A 10 -9.16 -4.99 -0.24
N PRO A 11 -8.18 -5.54 0.50
CA PRO A 11 -7.22 -6.45 -0.09
C PRO A 11 -7.92 -7.63 -0.77
N SER A 12 -7.36 -8.08 -1.88
CA SER A 12 -7.79 -9.26 -2.62
C SER A 12 -6.86 -10.44 -2.35
N VAL A 13 -7.37 -11.67 -2.47
CA VAL A 13 -6.56 -12.88 -2.32
C VAL A 13 -5.86 -13.19 -3.65
N ARG A 14 -4.53 -13.24 -3.62
CA ARG A 14 -3.67 -13.64 -4.72
C ARG A 14 -3.62 -15.17 -4.85
N ARG A 15 -3.19 -15.68 -6.02
CA ARG A 15 -3.16 -17.12 -6.32
C ARG A 15 -2.28 -17.93 -5.36
N ASP A 16 -1.26 -17.31 -4.79
CA ASP A 16 -0.34 -17.90 -3.82
C ASP A 16 -0.80 -17.71 -2.35
N GLY A 17 -2.02 -17.22 -2.13
CA GLY A 17 -2.64 -17.08 -0.82
C GLY A 17 -2.33 -15.76 -0.10
N TRP A 18 -1.54 -14.87 -0.69
CA TRP A 18 -1.27 -13.55 -0.12
C TRP A 18 -2.46 -12.60 -0.27
N LEU A 19 -2.61 -11.68 0.69
CA LEU A 19 -3.51 -10.53 0.54
C LEU A 19 -2.74 -9.39 -0.13
N GLU A 20 -3.29 -8.86 -1.21
CA GLU A 20 -2.68 -7.81 -2.03
C GLU A 20 -3.64 -6.62 -2.16
N ILE A 21 -3.10 -5.42 -2.08
CA ILE A 21 -3.84 -4.15 -2.25
C ILE A 21 -2.98 -3.16 -3.02
N GLU A 22 -3.60 -2.48 -3.99
CA GLU A 22 -2.95 -1.38 -4.70
C GLU A 22 -2.90 -0.14 -3.80
N MET A 23 -1.70 0.37 -3.55
CA MET A 23 -1.47 1.55 -2.70
C MET A 23 -1.61 2.87 -3.49
N GLY A 24 -1.47 2.81 -4.82
CA GLY A 24 -1.61 3.93 -5.74
C GLY A 24 -0.61 3.85 -6.92
N GLU A 25 -0.72 4.84 -7.82
CA GLU A 25 0.16 5.00 -8.97
C GLU A 25 1.01 6.26 -8.81
N PHE A 26 2.29 6.19 -9.19
CA PHE A 26 3.22 7.32 -9.16
C PHE A 26 3.78 7.58 -10.55
N PHE A 27 3.87 8.86 -10.93
CA PHE A 27 4.48 9.27 -12.19
C PHE A 27 5.90 9.79 -11.92
N ASN A 28 6.89 9.25 -12.61
CA ASN A 28 8.25 9.79 -12.59
C ASN A 28 8.44 10.74 -13.78
N SER A 29 8.83 11.99 -13.50
CA SER A 29 9.11 13.02 -14.51
C SER A 29 10.46 12.85 -15.25
N GLY A 30 11.14 11.71 -15.08
CA GLY A 30 12.49 11.46 -15.58
C GLY A 30 13.59 12.01 -14.66
N LYS A 31 13.21 12.38 -13.43
CA LYS A 31 14.14 12.79 -12.37
C LYS A 31 14.30 11.65 -11.36
N CYS A 32 15.39 11.62 -10.62
CA CYS A 32 15.50 10.73 -9.45
C CYS A 32 14.58 11.27 -8.34
N GLU A 33 13.29 10.98 -8.46
CA GLU A 33 12.29 11.26 -7.45
C GLU A 33 12.12 10.03 -6.55
N GLU A 34 11.95 10.26 -5.25
CA GLU A 34 11.83 9.20 -4.26
C GLU A 34 10.37 9.06 -3.81
N VAL A 35 9.91 7.82 -3.63
CA VAL A 35 8.63 7.52 -3.01
C VAL A 35 8.87 7.15 -1.55
N GLN A 36 8.31 7.92 -0.63
CA GLN A 36 8.34 7.63 0.80
C GLN A 36 7.03 7.00 1.24
N MET A 37 7.11 5.91 2.01
CA MET A 37 5.98 5.20 2.56
C MET A 37 6.18 4.90 4.05
N ASN A 38 5.08 4.83 4.80
CA ASN A 38 5.09 4.44 6.21
C ASN A 38 4.04 3.36 6.45
N VAL A 39 4.41 2.33 7.20
CA VAL A 39 3.51 1.27 7.66
C VAL A 39 3.46 1.34 9.19
N MET A 40 2.26 1.42 9.75
CA MET A 40 2.05 1.59 11.18
C MET A 40 1.08 0.56 11.72
N GLU A 41 1.45 -0.10 12.82
CA GLU A 41 0.56 -0.98 13.55
C GLU A 41 -0.44 -0.17 14.39
N ILE A 42 -1.73 -0.47 14.28
CA ILE A 42 -2.80 0.30 14.96
C ILE A 42 -3.56 -0.48 16.03
N LYS A 43 -3.41 -1.82 16.11
CA LYS A 43 -4.18 -2.67 17.06
C LYS A 43 -3.32 -3.55 17.96
N GLY A 44 -1.99 -3.53 17.78
CA GLY A 44 -1.03 -4.26 18.60
C GLY A 44 -0.84 -5.72 18.17
N GLY A 45 0.31 -6.28 18.55
CA GLY A 45 0.75 -7.63 18.18
C GLY A 45 1.89 -7.63 17.17
N TRP A 46 2.63 -8.74 17.13
CA TRP A 46 3.73 -8.92 16.18
C TRP A 46 3.16 -9.37 14.85
N LYS A 47 3.48 -8.63 13.78
CA LYS A 47 3.15 -9.00 12.40
C LYS A 47 4.44 -9.31 11.66
N SER A 48 4.38 -10.33 10.82
CA SER A 48 5.45 -10.73 9.92
C SER A 48 4.85 -11.09 8.56
N GLY A 49 5.70 -11.19 7.54
CA GLY A 49 5.25 -11.45 6.17
C GLY A 49 4.63 -10.20 5.56
N LEU A 50 5.46 -9.20 5.29
CA LEU A 50 5.11 -8.04 4.46
C LEU A 50 6.21 -7.86 3.44
N PHE A 51 5.84 -7.74 2.17
CA PHE A 51 6.73 -7.27 1.12
C PHE A 51 6.01 -6.17 0.34
N LEU A 52 6.78 -5.22 -0.18
CA LEU A 52 6.30 -4.20 -1.08
C LEU A 52 6.87 -4.51 -2.47
N GLU A 53 6.01 -4.46 -3.48
CA GLU A 53 6.39 -4.64 -4.87
C GLU A 53 6.01 -3.36 -5.64
N GLY A 54 6.94 -2.87 -6.46
CA GLY A 54 6.68 -1.85 -7.47
C GLY A 54 6.61 -2.53 -8.85
N ILE A 55 5.82 -1.96 -9.76
CA ILE A 55 5.63 -2.44 -11.14
C ILE A 55 6.24 -1.44 -12.11
#